data_AF-A0A345T3A3-F1
#
_entry.id   AF-A0A345T3A3-F1
#
_cell.length_a   1.000
_cell.length_b   1.000
_cell.length_c   1.000
_cell.angle_alpha   90.00
_cell.angle_beta   90.00
_cell.angle_gamma   90.00
#
_symmetry.space_group_name_H-M   'P 1'
#
loop_
_entity.id
_entity.type
_entity.pdbx_description
1 polymer ?
#
loop_
_entity_poly.entity_id
_entity_poly.type
_entity_poly.pdbx_seq_one_letter_code
_entity_poly.pdbx_strand_id
1 'polypeptide(L)'
;MRHLVLFCHRHAWWVIAGWLVVLAALTTAGAAAGSDYRDTLKPPASDSTLAQTLLAEVPGGGQGGDQERIVLTADGSGGVASAAVRERIAPMLDRVARLPHVVQVTSPYGPQGGAQISADGRTAFATVSYDVKWWLPSWLDRVVPRIAVEGPSAADAPPAAEREREAAARS
;
A
#
# COMPACT_ATOMS: atom_id res chain seq x y z
N MET A 1 58.91 -6.05 -0.36
CA MET A 1 57.44 -6.09 -0.49
C MET A 1 56.81 -4.69 -0.66
N ARG A 2 57.39 -3.78 -1.48
CA ARG A 2 56.84 -2.41 -1.73
C ARG A 2 56.59 -2.08 -3.21
N HIS A 3 56.99 -2.97 -4.13
CA HIS A 3 56.82 -2.76 -5.58
C HIS A 3 55.58 -3.45 -6.17
N LEU A 4 54.94 -4.37 -5.43
CA LEU A 4 53.68 -5.02 -5.83
C LEU A 4 52.44 -4.11 -5.64
N VAL A 5 52.50 -3.15 -4.72
CA VAL A 5 51.38 -2.25 -4.41
C VAL A 5 51.17 -1.19 -5.51
N LEU A 6 52.23 -0.79 -6.21
CA LEU A 6 52.16 0.25 -7.26
C LEU A 6 51.71 -0.31 -8.63
N PHE A 7 51.87 -1.61 -8.88
CA PHE A 7 51.41 -2.23 -10.13
C PHE A 7 49.89 -2.46 -10.14
N CYS A 8 49.31 -2.84 -8.99
CA CYS A 8 47.85 -2.97 -8.85
C CYS A 8 47.09 -1.63 -9.00
N HIS A 9 47.72 -0.49 -8.73
CA HIS A 9 47.09 0.83 -8.90
C HIS A 9 47.30 1.45 -10.30
N ARG A 10 48.26 0.95 -11.08
CA ARG A 10 48.58 1.51 -12.41
C ARG A 10 47.49 1.25 -13.45
N HIS A 11 46.69 0.19 -13.28
CA HIS A 11 45.58 -0.13 -14.18
C HIS A 11 44.20 -0.06 -13.55
N ALA A 12 44.07 -0.04 -12.21
CA ALA A 12 42.76 0.10 -11.57
C ALA A 12 42.06 1.41 -11.97
N TRP A 13 42.81 2.52 -12.09
CA TRP A 13 42.25 3.80 -12.53
C TRP A 13 41.79 3.79 -13.99
N TRP A 14 42.50 3.07 -14.87
CA TRP A 14 42.10 2.90 -16.28
C TRP A 14 40.90 1.96 -16.43
N VAL A 15 40.80 0.93 -15.60
CA VAL A 15 39.64 0.04 -15.55
C VAL A 15 38.41 0.76 -15.01
N ILE A 16 38.57 1.59 -13.97
CA ILE A 16 37.49 2.43 -13.42
C ILE A 16 37.06 3.48 -14.45
N ALA A 17 38.01 4.19 -15.07
CA ALA A 17 37.70 5.15 -16.14
C ALA A 17 37.02 4.46 -17.32
N GLY A 18 37.50 3.28 -17.73
CA GLY A 18 36.87 2.46 -18.76
C GLY A 18 35.44 2.06 -18.39
N TRP A 19 35.23 1.58 -17.16
CA TRP A 19 33.89 1.24 -16.66
C TRP A 19 32.96 2.44 -16.56
N LEU A 20 33.45 3.60 -16.14
CA LEU A 20 32.66 4.84 -16.11
C LEU A 20 32.27 5.28 -17.52
N VAL A 21 33.18 5.17 -18.50
CA VAL A 21 32.87 5.47 -19.91
C VAL A 21 31.86 4.48 -20.47
N VAL A 22 32.01 3.18 -20.18
CA VAL A 22 31.05 2.15 -20.61
C VAL A 22 29.68 2.38 -19.97
N LEU A 23 29.61 2.68 -18.67
CA LEU A 23 28.35 3.01 -17.99
C LEU A 23 27.72 4.28 -18.55
N ALA A 24 28.50 5.33 -18.77
CA ALA A 24 28.01 6.56 -19.37
C ALA A 24 27.51 6.34 -20.81
N ALA A 25 28.18 5.50 -21.59
CA ALA A 25 27.73 5.11 -22.93
C ALA A 25 26.45 4.28 -22.89
N LEU A 26 26.32 3.36 -21.94
CA LEU A 26 25.09 2.58 -21.75
C LEU A 26 23.91 3.45 -21.31
N THR A 27 24.13 4.42 -20.41
CA THR A 27 23.07 5.32 -19.94
C THR A 27 22.62 6.28 -21.03
N THR A 28 23.54 6.85 -21.82
CA THR A 28 23.18 7.72 -22.95
C THR A 28 22.50 6.94 -24.08
N ALA A 29 22.96 5.72 -24.38
CA ALA A 29 22.30 4.84 -25.33
C ALA A 29 20.88 4.45 -24.88
N GLY A 30 20.70 4.15 -23.58
CA GLY A 30 19.39 3.87 -23.00
C GLY A 30 18.45 5.09 -23.02
N ALA A 31 18.98 6.29 -22.77
CA ALA A 31 18.20 7.53 -22.84
C ALA A 31 17.78 7.88 -24.28
N ALA A 32 18.62 7.57 -25.28
CA ALA A 32 18.33 7.79 -26.70
C ALA A 32 17.36 6.75 -27.29
N ALA A 33 17.25 5.56 -26.70
CA ALA A 33 16.35 4.50 -27.14
C ALA A 33 14.86 4.78 -26.88
N GLY A 34 14.53 5.86 -26.16
CA GLY A 34 13.15 6.24 -25.86
C GLY A 34 12.55 5.39 -24.73
N SER A 35 11.75 6.02 -23.88
CA SER A 35 11.10 5.40 -22.72
C SER A 35 9.88 4.55 -23.08
N ASP A 36 9.94 3.77 -24.16
CA ASP A 36 8.89 2.81 -24.56
C ASP A 36 8.92 1.54 -23.66
N TYR A 37 9.15 1.72 -22.36
CA TYR A 37 8.91 0.67 -21.38
C TYR A 37 7.40 0.54 -21.22
N ARG A 38 6.81 -0.47 -21.88
CA ARG A 38 5.40 -0.80 -21.72
C ARG A 38 5.11 -1.19 -20.28
N ASP A 39 4.63 -0.22 -19.49
CA ASP A 39 3.86 -0.46 -18.27
C ASP A 39 2.47 -0.99 -18.66
N THR A 40 2.44 -2.22 -19.17
CA THR A 40 1.18 -2.94 -19.36
C THR A 40 1.35 -4.37 -18.89
N LEU A 41 1.55 -4.51 -17.59
CA LEU A 41 1.09 -5.70 -16.89
C LEU A 41 -0.45 -5.64 -16.90
N LYS A 42 -1.04 -6.06 -18.02
CA LYS A 42 -2.43 -6.52 -18.05
C LYS A 42 -2.41 -7.92 -17.46
N PRO A 43 -2.81 -8.16 -16.19
CA PRO A 43 -3.29 -9.48 -15.85
C PRO A 43 -4.40 -9.84 -16.86
N PRO A 44 -4.53 -11.11 -17.27
CA PRO A 44 -5.64 -11.54 -18.13
C PRO A 44 -6.93 -10.97 -17.56
N ALA A 45 -7.80 -10.41 -18.41
CA ALA A 45 -9.02 -9.69 -18.03
C ALA A 45 -9.74 -10.41 -16.89
N SER A 46 -9.42 -10.05 -15.67
CA SER A 46 -9.96 -10.66 -14.48
C SER A 46 -11.21 -9.88 -14.14
N ASP A 47 -12.21 -10.57 -13.60
CA ASP A 47 -13.44 -9.92 -13.15
C ASP A 47 -13.15 -8.73 -12.21
N SER A 48 -12.06 -8.80 -11.45
CA SER A 48 -11.57 -7.70 -10.61
C SER A 48 -11.20 -6.43 -11.39
N THR A 49 -10.66 -6.56 -12.59
CA THR A 49 -10.29 -5.43 -13.45
C THR A 49 -11.53 -4.81 -14.08
N LEU A 50 -12.50 -5.64 -14.48
CA LEU A 50 -13.79 -5.19 -14.96
C LEU A 50 -14.55 -4.43 -13.85
N ALA A 51 -14.58 -4.98 -12.63
CA ALA A 51 -15.23 -4.33 -11.49
C ALA A 51 -14.60 -2.98 -11.13
N GLN A 52 -13.28 -2.86 -11.17
CA GLN A 52 -12.56 -1.59 -10.94
C GLN A 52 -12.85 -0.56 -12.04
N THR A 53 -13.00 -1.01 -13.29
CA THR A 53 -13.34 -0.14 -14.43
C THR A 53 -14.77 0.37 -14.29
N LEU A 54 -15.72 -0.52 -13.96
CA LEU A 54 -17.11 -0.15 -13.71
C LEU A 54 -17.24 0.80 -12.52
N LEU A 55 -16.47 0.61 -11.44
CA LEU A 55 -16.44 1.55 -10.31
C LEU A 55 -15.91 2.93 -10.71
N ALA A 56 -14.87 2.98 -11.55
CA ALA A 56 -14.29 4.24 -12.01
C ALA A 56 -15.22 5.03 -12.94
N GLU A 57 -16.08 4.34 -13.69
CA GLU A 57 -17.12 4.95 -14.55
C GLU A 57 -18.31 5.50 -13.77
N VAL A 58 -18.53 5.04 -12.52
CA VAL A 58 -19.59 5.61 -11.66
C VAL A 58 -19.17 7.00 -11.17
N PRO A 59 -19.98 8.05 -11.40
CA PRO A 59 -19.72 9.37 -10.84
C PRO A 59 -19.64 9.31 -9.31
N GLY A 60 -18.46 9.56 -8.74
CA GLY A 60 -18.17 9.43 -7.31
C GLY A 60 -17.44 8.14 -6.89
N GLY A 61 -17.17 7.22 -7.82
CA GLY A 61 -16.40 5.99 -7.57
C GLY A 61 -14.88 6.18 -7.52
N GLY A 62 -14.39 7.34 -7.97
CA GLY A 62 -13.03 7.81 -7.74
C GLY A 62 -12.98 8.70 -6.49
N GLN A 63 -12.90 8.10 -5.30
CA GLN A 63 -12.46 8.85 -4.13
C GLN A 63 -10.97 9.18 -4.35
N GLY A 64 -10.72 10.32 -4.99
CA GLY A 64 -9.41 10.74 -5.50
C GLY A 64 -8.38 11.17 -4.45
N GLY A 65 -8.48 10.63 -3.24
CA GLY A 65 -7.55 10.87 -2.15
C GLY A 65 -7.44 9.65 -1.25
N ASP A 66 -6.37 9.62 -0.45
CA ASP A 66 -6.18 8.51 0.47
C ASP A 66 -7.20 8.56 1.62
N GLN A 67 -7.57 7.38 2.11
CA GLN A 67 -8.40 7.22 3.30
C GLN A 67 -7.62 6.50 4.37
N GLU A 68 -7.64 7.06 5.57
CA GLU A 68 -7.04 6.46 6.75
C GLU A 68 -8.12 6.15 7.79
N ARG A 69 -7.95 5.05 8.52
CA ARG A 69 -8.90 4.62 9.56
C ARG A 69 -8.24 4.66 10.93
N ILE A 70 -8.76 5.51 11.80
CA ILE A 70 -8.35 5.59 13.21
C ILE A 70 -9.22 4.64 14.00
N VAL A 71 -8.63 3.59 14.56
CA VAL A 71 -9.34 2.62 15.41
C VAL A 71 -9.24 3.05 16.87
N LEU A 72 -10.38 3.03 17.54
CA LEU A 72 -10.57 3.47 18.91
C LEU A 72 -11.05 2.27 19.72
N THR A 73 -10.34 1.94 20.79
CA THR A 73 -10.72 0.85 21.69
C THR A 73 -10.93 1.39 23.10
N ALA A 74 -11.91 0.84 23.81
CA ALA A 74 -12.17 1.17 25.21
C ALA A 74 -12.61 -0.08 25.98
N ASP A 75 -11.90 -0.38 27.06
CA ASP A 75 -12.09 -1.58 27.88
C ASP A 75 -12.98 -1.36 29.12
N GLY A 76 -13.45 -0.12 29.34
CA GLY A 76 -14.26 0.26 30.51
C GLY A 76 -15.76 -0.04 30.36
N SER A 77 -16.49 -0.02 31.47
CA SER A 77 -17.95 -0.15 31.49
C SER A 77 -18.59 1.02 30.73
N GLY A 78 -19.26 0.71 29.62
CA GLY A 78 -19.83 1.70 28.68
C GLY A 78 -19.04 1.88 27.39
N GLY A 79 -17.85 1.24 27.27
CA GLY A 79 -17.09 1.14 26.03
C GLY A 79 -16.79 2.48 25.37
N VAL A 80 -16.67 2.48 24.03
CA VAL A 80 -16.34 3.67 23.24
C VAL A 80 -17.47 4.68 23.18
N ALA A 81 -18.70 4.28 23.52
CA ALA A 81 -19.88 5.14 23.55
C ALA A 81 -20.05 5.92 24.87
N SER A 82 -19.26 5.59 25.90
CA SER A 82 -19.34 6.27 27.19
C SER A 82 -19.03 7.76 27.07
N ALA A 83 -19.71 8.59 27.88
CA ALA A 83 -19.56 10.04 27.85
C ALA A 83 -18.10 10.48 28.09
N ALA A 84 -17.42 9.84 29.05
CA ALA A 84 -16.02 10.14 29.37
C ALA A 84 -15.06 9.84 28.19
N VAL A 85 -15.31 8.77 27.43
CA VAL A 85 -14.50 8.43 26.25
C VAL A 85 -14.80 9.40 25.12
N ARG A 86 -16.08 9.73 24.89
CA ARG A 86 -16.50 10.70 23.87
C ARG A 86 -15.91 12.09 24.13
N GLU A 87 -15.93 12.58 25.37
CA GLU A 87 -15.35 13.88 25.74
C GLU A 87 -13.85 13.97 25.48
N ARG A 88 -13.13 12.84 25.48
CA ARG A 88 -11.71 12.80 25.15
C ARG A 88 -11.44 12.69 23.65
N ILE A 89 -12.23 11.86 22.94
CA ILE A 89 -12.00 11.54 21.53
C ILE A 89 -12.55 12.63 20.60
N ALA A 90 -13.71 13.20 20.88
CA ALA A 90 -14.30 14.26 20.05
C ALA A 90 -13.33 15.43 19.78
N PRO A 91 -12.68 16.05 20.79
CA PRO A 91 -11.74 17.14 20.55
C PRO A 91 -10.42 16.68 19.90
N MET A 92 -10.09 15.39 19.93
CA MET A 92 -8.99 14.84 19.16
C MET A 92 -9.36 14.77 17.66
N LEU A 93 -10.54 14.23 17.34
CA LEU A 93 -11.05 14.18 15.95
C LEU A 93 -11.25 15.58 15.36
N ASP A 94 -11.69 16.55 16.17
CA ASP A 94 -11.80 17.95 15.73
C ASP A 94 -10.43 18.55 15.40
N ARG A 95 -9.37 18.16 16.12
CA ARG A 95 -8.00 18.57 15.78
C ARG A 95 -7.54 17.95 14.47
N VAL A 96 -7.86 16.67 14.25
CA VAL A 96 -7.55 15.96 12.99
C VAL A 96 -8.26 16.63 11.81
N ALA A 97 -9.52 17.02 11.96
CA ALA A 97 -10.30 17.70 10.91
C ALA A 97 -9.72 19.07 10.50
N ARG A 98 -8.83 19.66 11.30
CA ARG A 98 -8.16 20.93 11.00
C ARG A 98 -6.75 20.76 10.44
N LEU A 99 -6.27 19.52 10.29
CA LEU A 99 -4.97 19.27 9.70
C LEU A 99 -4.99 19.62 8.21
N PRO A 100 -3.86 20.09 7.65
CA PRO A 100 -3.76 20.33 6.22
C PRO A 100 -4.05 19.04 5.46
N HIS A 101 -4.69 19.17 4.30
CA HIS A 101 -5.08 18.08 3.40
C HIS A 101 -6.24 17.19 3.87
N VAL A 102 -6.79 17.36 5.07
CA VAL A 102 -7.98 16.62 5.50
C VAL A 102 -9.23 17.26 4.89
N VAL A 103 -9.94 16.49 4.06
CA VAL A 103 -11.18 16.92 3.39
C VAL A 103 -12.40 16.52 4.20
N GLN A 104 -12.36 15.34 4.82
CA GLN A 104 -13.50 14.82 5.57
C GLN A 104 -13.03 13.95 6.73
N VAL A 105 -13.67 14.12 7.89
CA VAL A 105 -13.56 13.19 9.01
C VAL A 105 -14.95 12.63 9.32
N THR A 106 -15.12 11.35 9.04
CA THR A 106 -16.34 10.62 9.39
C THR A 106 -16.15 10.05 10.80
N SER A 107 -16.80 10.68 11.78
CA SER A 107 -16.70 10.32 13.20
C SER A 107 -17.72 9.25 13.61
N PRO A 108 -17.39 8.33 14.53
CA PRO A 108 -18.34 7.37 15.10
C PRO A 108 -19.44 8.03 15.95
N TYR A 109 -19.23 9.28 16.38
CA TYR A 109 -20.19 10.06 17.17
C TYR A 109 -21.06 11.01 16.33
N GLY A 110 -20.85 11.03 15.01
CA GLY A 110 -21.62 11.84 14.08
C GLY A 110 -22.95 11.18 13.65
N PRO A 111 -23.78 11.87 12.86
CA PRO A 111 -25.07 11.36 12.40
C PRO A 111 -24.96 10.07 11.55
N GLN A 112 -23.83 9.87 10.87
CA GLN A 112 -23.52 8.65 10.09
C GLN A 112 -22.59 7.69 10.86
N GLY A 113 -22.34 7.97 12.14
CA GLY A 113 -21.34 7.32 12.99
C GLY A 113 -21.76 5.99 13.61
N GLY A 114 -23.07 5.73 13.73
CA GLY A 114 -23.59 4.53 14.40
C GLY A 114 -23.11 3.22 13.79
N ALA A 115 -22.88 3.18 12.48
CA ALA A 115 -22.34 2.01 11.77
C ALA A 115 -20.83 1.77 12.04
N GLN A 116 -20.15 2.73 12.66
CA GLN A 116 -18.71 2.68 12.92
C GLN A 116 -18.38 2.21 14.34
N ILE A 117 -19.39 1.82 15.12
CA ILE A 117 -19.23 1.22 16.45
C ILE A 117 -19.56 -0.26 16.34
N SER A 118 -18.66 -1.10 16.85
CA SER A 118 -18.85 -2.56 16.92
C SER A 118 -20.09 -2.91 17.75
N ALA A 119 -20.72 -4.05 17.44
CA ALA A 119 -21.89 -4.55 18.17
C ALA A 119 -21.63 -4.73 19.68
N ASP A 120 -20.38 -5.02 20.06
CA ASP A 120 -19.96 -5.15 21.46
C ASP A 120 -19.63 -3.80 22.13
N GLY A 121 -19.68 -2.69 21.39
CA GLY A 121 -19.45 -1.34 21.90
C GLY A 121 -18.02 -1.06 22.36
N ARG A 122 -17.07 -1.97 22.16
CA ARG A 122 -15.67 -1.83 22.63
C ARG A 122 -14.74 -1.25 21.60
N THR A 123 -15.10 -1.35 20.33
CA THR A 123 -14.32 -0.83 19.21
C THR A 123 -15.17 0.15 18.40
N ALA A 124 -14.58 1.28 18.07
CA ALA A 124 -15.10 2.18 17.05
C ALA A 124 -14.00 2.53 16.07
N PHE A 125 -14.37 3.02 14.89
CA PHE A 125 -13.42 3.63 13.99
C PHE A 125 -13.90 4.99 13.51
N ALA A 126 -12.95 5.84 13.13
CA ALA A 126 -13.20 7.07 12.39
C ALA A 126 -12.46 6.99 11.06
N THR A 127 -13.09 7.44 9.98
CA THR A 127 -12.45 7.51 8.66
C THR A 127 -12.04 8.94 8.36
N VAL A 128 -10.79 9.13 7.95
CA VAL A 128 -10.22 10.42 7.53
C VAL A 128 -9.94 10.33 6.04
N SER A 129 -10.52 11.25 5.26
CA SER A 129 -10.29 11.37 3.82
C SER A 129 -9.43 12.59 3.53
N TYR A 130 -8.43 12.42 2.68
CA TYR A 130 -7.50 13.48 2.30
C TYR A 130 -7.75 13.98 0.86
N ASP A 131 -7.32 15.21 0.52
CA ASP A 131 -7.34 15.74 -0.87
C ASP A 131 -6.09 15.35 -1.66
N VAL A 132 -5.04 14.94 -0.95
CA VAL A 132 -3.82 14.43 -1.52
C VAL A 132 -3.80 12.92 -1.41
N LYS A 133 -3.30 12.30 -2.48
CA LYS A 133 -2.74 10.96 -2.40
C LYS A 133 -1.35 11.08 -1.80
N TRP A 134 -1.01 10.27 -0.81
CA TRP A 134 0.35 10.16 -0.29
C TRP A 134 1.27 9.97 -1.50
N TRP A 135 2.10 10.98 -1.74
CA TRP A 135 3.05 10.93 -2.84
C TRP A 135 4.16 9.95 -2.43
N LEU A 136 4.00 8.68 -2.80
CA LEU A 136 5.17 7.84 -2.98
C LEU A 136 5.81 8.33 -4.28
N PRO A 137 7.00 8.95 -4.23
CA PRO A 137 7.70 9.24 -5.47
C PRO A 137 7.93 7.92 -6.22
N SER A 138 7.77 7.93 -7.54
CA SER A 138 7.73 6.72 -8.36
C SER A 138 8.96 5.81 -8.23
N TRP A 139 10.10 6.37 -7.80
CA TRP A 139 11.30 5.59 -7.48
C TRP A 139 11.14 4.71 -6.23
N LEU A 140 10.35 5.14 -5.25
CA LEU A 140 10.13 4.44 -3.99
C LEU A 140 9.06 3.35 -4.15
N ASP A 141 8.01 3.58 -4.94
CA ASP A 141 7.00 2.57 -5.31
C ASP A 141 7.64 1.29 -5.88
N ARG A 142 8.74 1.45 -6.65
CA ARG A 142 9.50 0.34 -7.22
C ARG A 142 10.32 -0.47 -6.19
N VAL A 143 10.64 0.13 -5.04
CA VAL A 143 11.51 -0.48 -4.01
C VAL A 143 10.69 -1.04 -2.84
N VAL A 144 9.41 -0.66 -2.70
CA VAL A 144 8.57 -1.21 -1.64
C VAL A 144 8.32 -2.70 -1.90
N PRO A 145 8.63 -3.59 -0.94
CA PRO A 145 8.27 -5.00 -1.06
C PRO A 145 6.75 -5.13 -1.08
N ARG A 146 6.22 -5.83 -2.10
CA ARG A 146 4.79 -6.17 -2.15
C ARG A 146 4.48 -7.15 -1.04
N ILE A 147 4.01 -6.63 0.09
CA ILE A 147 3.47 -7.46 1.17
C ILE A 147 2.04 -7.82 0.75
N ALA A 148 1.85 -9.06 0.33
CA ALA A 148 0.52 -9.64 0.27
C ALA A 148 -0.01 -9.67 1.71
N VAL A 149 -0.91 -8.73 2.03
CA VAL A 149 -1.58 -8.68 3.33
C VAL A 149 -2.55 -9.87 3.49
N GLU A 150 -2.97 -10.46 2.37
CA GLU A 150 -3.72 -11.70 2.35
C GLU A 150 -2.77 -12.90 2.44
N GLY A 151 -3.01 -13.77 3.43
CA GLY A 151 -2.52 -15.15 3.37
C GLY A 151 -3.09 -15.86 2.14
N PRO A 152 -2.56 -17.05 1.75
CA PRO A 152 -3.02 -17.78 0.57
C PRO A 152 -4.54 -17.85 0.55
N SER A 153 -5.13 -17.27 -0.50
CA SER A 153 -6.58 -17.22 -0.65
C SER A 153 -7.10 -18.65 -0.61
N ALA A 154 -8.24 -18.88 0.05
CA ALA A 154 -8.91 -20.18 0.02
C ALA A 154 -9.22 -20.66 -1.41
N ALA A 155 -9.14 -19.76 -2.41
CA ALA A 155 -9.23 -20.06 -3.84
C ALA A 155 -7.98 -20.75 -4.44
N ASP A 156 -6.80 -20.61 -3.83
CA ASP A 156 -5.55 -21.26 -4.28
C ASP A 156 -5.39 -22.67 -3.66
N ALA A 157 -6.29 -23.05 -2.75
CA ALA A 157 -6.28 -24.36 -2.16
C ALA A 157 -6.88 -25.36 -3.16
N PRO A 158 -6.21 -26.50 -3.45
CA PRO A 158 -6.73 -27.49 -4.39
C PRO A 158 -8.15 -27.91 -3.95
N PRO A 159 -9.08 -28.09 -4.90
CA PRO A 159 -10.47 -28.41 -4.61
C PRO A 159 -10.53 -29.61 -3.68
N ALA A 160 -11.43 -29.59 -2.69
CA ALA A 160 -11.52 -30.62 -1.65
C ALA A 160 -11.57 -32.06 -2.21
N ALA A 161 -12.12 -32.23 -3.42
CA ALA A 161 -12.19 -33.48 -4.16
C ALA A 161 -10.82 -34.10 -4.50
N GLU A 162 -9.76 -33.30 -4.63
CA GLU A 162 -8.41 -33.79 -4.93
C GLU A 162 -7.68 -34.25 -3.66
N ARG A 163 -7.98 -33.63 -2.51
CA ARG A 163 -7.44 -34.03 -1.20
C ARG A 163 -7.98 -35.39 -0.75
N GLU A 164 -9.25 -35.67 -1.04
CA GLU A 164 -9.85 -36.97 -0.74
C GLU A 164 -9.24 -38.09 -1.62
N ARG A 165 -8.92 -37.80 -2.88
CA ARG A 165 -8.24 -38.74 -3.79
C ARG A 165 -6.79 -39.01 -3.37
N GLU A 166 -6.08 -37.99 -2.91
CA GLU A 166 -4.69 -38.11 -2.47
C GLU A 166 -4.56 -38.74 -1.06
N ALA A 167 -5.60 -38.64 -0.23
CA ALA A 167 -5.71 -39.37 1.04
C ALA A 167 -6.04 -40.86 0.80
N ALA A 168 -6.93 -41.17 -0.14
CA ALA A 168 -7.27 -42.54 -0.52
C ALA A 168 -6.14 -43.26 -1.27
N ALA A 169 -5.26 -42.54 -1.97
CA ALA A 169 -4.09 -43.12 -2.65
C ALA A 169 -2.90 -43.41 -1.72
N ARG A 170 -2.91 -42.89 -0.49
CA ARG A 170 -1.86 -43.08 0.53
C ARG A 170 -2.20 -44.15 1.58
N SER A 171 -3.39 -44.75 1.51
CA SER A 171 -3.83 -45.90 2.31
C SER A 171 -3.81 -47.18 1.48
#